data_AF-A0A5N7MK04-F1
#
_entry.id   AF-A0A5N7MK04-F1
#
_cell.length_a   1.000
_cell.length_b   1.000
_cell.length_c   1.000
_cell.angle_alpha   90.00
_cell.angle_beta   90.00
_cell.angle_gamma   90.00
#
_symmetry.space_group_name_H-M   'P 1'
#
loop_
_entity.id
_entity.type
_entity.pdbx_description
1 polymer ?
#
loop_
_entity_poly.entity_id
_entity_poly.type
_entity_poly.pdbx_seq_one_letter_code
_entity_poly.pdbx_strand_id
1 'polypeptide(L)'
;MRFPSGKFCFKPCRSNVIWSYAVAYGVGGANRPYGPKDRIVWHECGHLAVLCYLMSINQGCEISPGLGQSWTGKTLPPSVPSPMPSNRDEWLALVACSWGGKAAVEVAIDRMVLRVAPPGIEIDHGDHGFYGDDNSDYACACEHSASAQAAGFTNDWKSFYAEGHAAAREVIEANFMKIESLVGYLMKKQVLTEAETLVILKPV
;
A
#
# COMPACT_ATOMS: atom_id res chain seq x y z
N MET A 1 -34.36 0.44 -17.07
CA MET A 1 -33.91 -0.77 -16.35
C MET A 1 -33.64 -0.40 -14.91
N ARG A 2 -34.29 -1.06 -13.95
CA ARG A 2 -34.04 -0.88 -12.51
C ARG A 2 -32.95 -1.86 -12.09
N PHE A 3 -31.86 -1.37 -11.48
CA PHE A 3 -30.85 -2.23 -10.87
C PHE A 3 -31.39 -2.77 -9.52
N PRO A 4 -31.12 -4.04 -9.17
CA PRO A 4 -31.59 -4.61 -7.93
C PRO A 4 -30.86 -3.96 -6.75
N SER A 5 -31.65 -3.56 -5.76
CA SER A 5 -31.23 -3.00 -4.47
C SER A 5 -30.52 -4.04 -3.61
N GLY A 6 -29.35 -4.50 -4.06
CA GLY A 6 -28.44 -5.29 -3.27
C GLY A 6 -27.96 -4.45 -2.10
N LYS A 7 -28.48 -4.74 -0.90
CA LYS A 7 -27.91 -4.25 0.35
C LYS A 7 -26.44 -4.68 0.38
N PHE A 8 -25.52 -3.76 0.13
CA PHE A 8 -24.16 -3.90 0.65
C PHE A 8 -24.33 -3.95 2.16
N CYS A 9 -24.27 -5.16 2.71
CA CYS A 9 -24.17 -5.36 4.13
C CYS A 9 -22.73 -4.95 4.48
N PHE A 10 -22.52 -3.63 4.60
CA PHE A 10 -21.36 -3.08 5.28
C PHE A 10 -21.41 -3.66 6.69
N LYS A 11 -20.69 -4.75 6.94
CA LYS A 11 -20.25 -5.01 8.30
C LYS A 11 -19.30 -3.85 8.59
N PRO A 12 -19.66 -2.93 9.50
CA PRO A 12 -18.67 -1.97 9.96
C PRO A 12 -17.52 -2.78 10.52
N CYS A 13 -16.33 -2.59 9.97
CA CYS A 13 -15.11 -2.88 10.70
C CYS A 13 -15.30 -2.18 12.04
N ARG A 14 -15.36 -2.98 13.11
CA ARG A 14 -15.98 -2.60 14.38
C ARG A 14 -15.46 -1.24 14.83
N SER A 15 -16.42 -0.37 15.12
CA SER A 15 -16.34 0.78 16.03
C SER A 15 -15.05 0.88 16.85
N ASN A 16 -14.45 2.05 16.74
CA ASN A 16 -13.32 2.58 17.50
C ASN A 16 -11.95 2.25 16.92
N VAL A 17 -11.47 3.28 16.22
CA VAL A 17 -10.11 3.57 15.81
C VAL A 17 -9.71 2.96 14.48
N ILE A 18 -9.08 3.83 13.71
CA ILE A 18 -8.13 3.60 12.64
C ILE A 18 -6.90 2.81 13.17
N TRP A 19 -7.10 1.76 13.96
CA TRP A 19 -6.01 0.99 14.58
C TRP A 19 -5.46 -0.09 13.64
N SER A 20 -5.72 0.02 12.33
CA SER A 20 -5.37 -1.01 11.37
C SER A 20 -4.60 -0.57 10.12
N TYR A 21 -4.16 0.70 9.98
CA TYR A 21 -3.08 1.02 9.01
C TYR A 21 -1.82 0.18 9.27
N ALA A 22 -1.72 -0.34 10.49
CA ALA A 22 -0.64 -1.13 11.03
C ALA A 22 -0.95 -2.61 11.26
N VAL A 23 -2.23 -3.01 11.25
CA VAL A 23 -2.67 -4.30 11.82
C VAL A 23 -3.50 -5.16 10.86
N ALA A 24 -3.91 -4.64 9.69
CA ALA A 24 -4.59 -5.47 8.69
C ALA A 24 -3.65 -6.14 7.66
N TYR A 25 -2.36 -5.82 7.62
CA TYR A 25 -1.38 -6.50 6.74
C TYR A 25 -0.88 -7.85 7.31
N GLY A 26 -1.56 -8.39 8.32
CA GLY A 26 -1.06 -9.46 9.18
C GLY A 26 -1.83 -10.77 9.16
N VAL A 27 -2.67 -11.04 8.16
CA VAL A 27 -3.24 -12.39 7.98
C VAL A 27 -3.29 -12.74 6.49
N GLY A 28 -2.11 -12.91 5.88
CA GLY A 28 -2.02 -13.69 4.65
C GLY A 28 -2.57 -15.08 4.94
N GLY A 29 -3.80 -15.35 4.49
CA GLY A 29 -4.34 -16.71 4.51
C GLY A 29 -3.30 -17.64 3.87
N ALA A 30 -3.08 -18.81 4.48
CA ALA A 30 -1.99 -19.76 4.20
C ALA A 30 -1.84 -20.25 2.74
N ASN A 31 -2.65 -19.76 1.80
CA ASN A 31 -2.81 -20.26 0.44
C ASN A 31 -2.60 -19.21 -0.67
N ARG A 32 -2.01 -18.03 -0.39
CA ARG A 32 -1.81 -17.01 -1.43
C ARG A 32 -0.42 -17.17 -2.10
N PRO A 33 -0.34 -17.15 -3.44
CA PRO A 33 0.94 -17.26 -4.14
C PRO A 33 1.70 -15.95 -3.98
N TYR A 34 2.64 -15.92 -3.04
CA TYR A 34 3.48 -14.76 -2.86
C TYR A 34 4.52 -14.61 -4.00
N GLY A 35 4.85 -13.37 -4.33
CA GLY A 35 5.72 -13.05 -5.46
C GLY A 35 7.22 -13.26 -5.20
N PRO A 36 8.05 -13.09 -6.24
CA PRO A 36 9.50 -12.97 -6.12
C PRO A 36 9.92 -11.93 -5.07
N LYS A 37 11.02 -12.21 -4.35
CA LYS A 37 11.52 -11.37 -3.25
C LYS A 37 11.67 -9.89 -3.62
N ASP A 38 12.28 -9.63 -4.77
CA ASP A 38 12.55 -8.28 -5.26
C ASP A 38 11.27 -7.46 -5.41
N ARG A 39 10.21 -8.03 -5.99
CA ARG A 39 8.90 -7.36 -6.11
C ARG A 39 8.28 -7.04 -4.78
N ILE A 40 8.33 -7.98 -3.83
CA ILE A 40 7.78 -7.79 -2.49
C ILE A 40 8.54 -6.68 -1.77
N VAL A 41 9.86 -6.61 -1.92
CA VAL A 41 10.64 -5.51 -1.33
C VAL A 41 10.28 -4.16 -1.96
N TRP A 42 10.18 -4.07 -3.29
CA TRP A 42 9.73 -2.83 -3.94
C TRP A 42 8.33 -2.42 -3.48
N HIS A 43 7.43 -3.37 -3.31
CA HIS A 43 6.07 -3.15 -2.83
C HIS A 43 6.05 -2.56 -1.40
N GLU A 44 6.69 -3.22 -0.43
CA GLU A 44 6.75 -2.70 0.95
C GLU A 44 7.44 -1.33 1.02
N CYS A 45 8.54 -1.15 0.29
CA CYS A 45 9.24 0.14 0.23
C CYS A 45 8.38 1.25 -0.39
N GLY A 46 7.46 0.90 -1.29
CA GLY A 46 6.50 1.83 -1.86
C GLY A 46 5.53 2.40 -0.83
N HIS A 47 4.95 1.54 0.02
CA HIS A 47 4.09 1.98 1.12
C HIS A 47 4.84 2.90 2.09
N LEU A 48 6.05 2.50 2.51
CA LEU A 48 6.89 3.32 3.39
C LEU A 48 7.20 4.69 2.80
N ALA A 49 7.50 4.76 1.51
CA ALA A 49 7.79 6.01 0.82
C ALA A 49 6.58 6.95 0.84
N VAL A 50 5.41 6.45 0.46
CA VAL A 50 4.19 7.29 0.40
C VAL A 50 3.78 7.75 1.81
N LEU A 51 3.84 6.87 2.81
CA LEU A 51 3.60 7.24 4.22
C LEU A 51 4.54 8.35 4.69
N CYS A 52 5.84 8.21 4.39
CA CYS A 52 6.86 9.18 4.82
C CYS A 52 6.64 10.53 4.15
N TYR A 53 6.45 10.57 2.82
CA TYR A 53 6.42 11.83 2.08
C TYR A 53 5.07 12.55 2.09
N LEU A 54 3.95 11.83 2.11
CA LEU A 54 2.62 12.46 2.11
C LEU A 54 2.01 12.64 3.50
N MET A 55 2.39 11.78 4.46
CA MET A 55 1.78 11.80 5.80
C MET A 55 2.77 12.15 6.91
N SER A 56 4.07 12.28 6.60
CA SER A 56 5.13 12.44 7.61
C SER A 56 5.14 11.31 8.65
N ILE A 57 4.64 10.13 8.27
CA ILE A 57 4.58 8.93 9.12
C ILE A 57 5.76 8.04 8.75
N ASN A 58 6.57 7.68 9.73
CA ASN A 58 7.63 6.69 9.56
C ASN A 58 7.17 5.36 10.14
N GLN A 59 7.44 4.28 9.41
CA GLN A 59 7.16 2.92 9.85
C GLN A 59 8.33 2.01 9.49
N GLY A 60 8.47 0.93 10.24
CA GLY A 60 9.33 -0.17 9.84
C GLY A 60 8.59 -1.12 8.89
N CYS A 61 9.32 -2.05 8.28
CA CYS A 61 8.72 -3.14 7.54
C CYS A 61 9.57 -4.40 7.70
N GLU A 62 8.95 -5.55 7.54
CA GLU A 62 9.62 -6.84 7.51
C GLU A 62 9.20 -7.63 6.26
N ILE A 63 10.13 -8.41 5.73
CA ILE A 63 9.86 -9.41 4.70
C ILE A 63 10.31 -10.77 5.21
N SER A 64 9.58 -11.82 4.86
CA SER A 64 9.89 -13.18 5.29
C SER A 64 9.69 -14.19 4.15
N PRO A 65 10.45 -15.29 4.12
CA PRO A 65 10.21 -16.35 3.14
C PRO A 65 8.84 -16.99 3.39
N GLY A 66 8.08 -17.18 2.32
CA GLY A 66 6.82 -17.92 2.33
C GLY A 66 6.99 -19.38 1.92
N LEU A 67 5.92 -20.00 1.42
CA LEU A 67 5.94 -21.37 0.92
C LEU A 67 6.58 -21.46 -0.47
N GLY A 68 7.56 -22.35 -0.65
CA GLY A 68 8.24 -22.53 -1.94
C GLY A 68 9.23 -21.40 -2.25
N GLN A 69 9.08 -20.74 -3.40
CA GLN A 69 9.92 -19.61 -3.84
C GLN A 69 9.31 -18.23 -3.51
N SER A 70 8.26 -18.22 -2.70
CA SER A 70 7.43 -17.06 -2.45
C SER A 70 7.97 -16.20 -1.28
N TRP A 71 7.67 -14.90 -1.25
CA TRP A 71 8.07 -13.98 -0.17
C TRP A 71 6.90 -13.15 0.33
N THR A 72 6.80 -12.95 1.64
CA THR A 72 5.76 -12.10 2.25
C THR A 72 6.39 -10.81 2.73
N GLY A 73 5.60 -9.74 2.73
CA GLY A 73 5.95 -8.45 3.32
C GLY A 73 4.90 -8.03 4.32
N LYS A 74 5.32 -7.21 5.29
CA LYS A 74 4.44 -6.60 6.28
C LYS A 74 5.03 -5.27 6.72
N THR A 75 4.25 -4.21 6.56
CA THR A 75 4.53 -2.93 7.21
C THR A 75 4.21 -3.01 8.71
N LEU A 76 5.12 -2.52 9.54
CA LEU A 76 5.01 -2.58 11.01
C LEU A 76 4.17 -1.41 11.54
N PRO A 77 3.48 -1.59 12.70
CA PRO A 77 2.80 -0.49 13.36
C PRO A 77 3.69 0.72 13.58
N PRO A 78 3.18 1.94 13.35
CA PRO A 78 3.88 3.14 13.75
C PRO A 78 3.93 3.19 15.28
N SER A 79 5.00 3.79 15.82
CA SER A 79 5.12 4.03 17.26
C SER A 79 4.04 4.99 17.79
N VAL A 80 3.51 5.87 16.92
CA VAL A 80 2.45 6.83 17.25
C VAL A 80 1.22 6.56 16.37
N PRO A 81 0.01 6.42 16.95
CA PRO A 81 -1.21 6.25 16.16
C PRO A 81 -1.45 7.44 15.21
N SER A 82 -1.82 7.16 13.97
CA SER A 82 -2.25 8.21 13.03
C SER A 82 -3.63 8.73 13.39
N PRO A 83 -3.86 10.06 13.41
CA PRO A 83 -5.20 10.62 13.57
C PRO A 83 -6.09 10.29 12.37
N MET A 84 -7.40 10.49 12.54
CA MET A 84 -8.36 10.41 11.43
C MET A 84 -8.12 11.52 10.42
N PRO A 85 -8.13 11.23 9.10
CA PRO A 85 -8.10 12.26 8.08
C PRO A 85 -9.22 13.29 8.31
N SER A 86 -8.80 14.54 8.41
CA SER A 86 -9.60 15.72 8.73
C SER A 86 -9.90 16.59 7.51
N ASN A 87 -9.18 16.35 6.42
CA ASN A 87 -9.32 17.10 5.17
C ASN A 87 -9.11 16.19 3.95
N ARG A 88 -9.44 16.72 2.77
CA ARG A 88 -9.36 16.00 1.48
C ARG A 88 -7.95 15.49 1.19
N ASP A 89 -6.92 16.29 1.51
CA ASP A 89 -5.53 15.94 1.18
C ASP A 89 -5.03 14.78 2.04
N GLU A 90 -5.41 14.75 3.32
CA GLU A 90 -5.15 13.61 4.20
C GLU A 90 -5.87 12.35 3.73
N TRP A 91 -7.12 12.47 3.24
CA TRP A 91 -7.83 11.34 2.62
C TRP A 91 -7.15 10.87 1.33
N LEU A 92 -6.64 11.79 0.50
CA LEU A 92 -5.96 11.45 -0.74
C LEU A 92 -4.63 10.76 -0.45
N ALA A 93 -3.86 11.25 0.53
CA ALA A 93 -2.61 10.63 0.99
C ALA A 93 -2.84 9.19 1.48
N LEU A 94 -4.01 8.93 2.07
CA LEU A 94 -4.44 7.61 2.53
C LEU A 94 -4.70 6.63 1.38
N VAL A 95 -5.40 7.09 0.35
CA VAL A 95 -5.64 6.32 -0.87
C VAL A 95 -4.31 6.08 -1.59
N ALA A 96 -3.46 7.10 -1.66
CA ALA A 96 -2.12 7.00 -2.23
C ALA A 96 -1.24 5.99 -1.47
N CYS A 97 -1.34 5.90 -0.13
CA CYS A 97 -0.63 4.89 0.65
C CYS A 97 -1.00 3.49 0.22
N SER A 98 -2.28 3.19 0.02
CA SER A 98 -2.73 1.89 -0.48
C SER A 98 -2.20 1.60 -1.89
N TRP A 99 -1.98 2.62 -2.72
CA TRP A 99 -1.34 2.46 -4.03
C TRP A 99 0.17 2.37 -4.00
N GLY A 100 0.82 2.72 -2.88
CA GLY A 100 2.26 2.90 -2.79
C GLY A 100 3.06 1.68 -3.28
N GLY A 101 2.66 0.49 -2.85
CA GLY A 101 3.35 -0.73 -3.24
C GLY A 101 3.24 -1.06 -4.73
N LYS A 102 2.05 -0.88 -5.34
CA LYS A 102 1.89 -1.08 -6.78
C LYS A 102 2.64 -0.02 -7.58
N ALA A 103 2.50 1.26 -7.21
CA ALA A 103 3.17 2.35 -7.88
C ALA A 103 4.69 2.16 -7.88
N ALA A 104 5.27 1.67 -6.78
CA ALA A 104 6.69 1.34 -6.70
C ALA A 104 7.11 0.24 -7.69
N VAL A 105 6.32 -0.82 -7.80
CA VAL A 105 6.58 -1.91 -8.74
C VAL A 105 6.45 -1.43 -10.19
N GLU A 106 5.40 -0.67 -10.52
CA GLU A 106 5.20 -0.12 -11.86
C GLU A 106 6.37 0.76 -12.28
N VAL A 107 6.77 1.72 -11.44
CA VAL A 107 7.89 2.63 -11.75
C VAL A 107 9.21 1.86 -11.87
N ALA A 108 9.44 0.83 -11.05
CA ALA A 108 10.62 -0.01 -11.17
C ALA A 108 10.63 -0.84 -12.47
N ILE A 109 9.47 -1.27 -12.98
CA ILE A 109 9.33 -1.90 -14.30
C ILE A 109 9.59 -0.87 -15.41
N ASP A 110 8.98 0.32 -15.33
CA ASP A 110 9.14 1.40 -16.30
C ASP A 110 10.63 1.80 -16.45
N ARG A 111 11.39 1.74 -15.35
CA ARG A 111 12.83 1.99 -15.29
C ARG A 111 13.70 0.77 -15.59
N MET A 112 13.11 -0.36 -15.98
CA MET A 112 13.80 -1.62 -16.31
C MET A 112 14.61 -2.22 -15.15
N VAL A 113 14.32 -1.83 -13.90
CA VAL A 113 14.93 -2.43 -12.70
C VAL A 113 14.29 -3.78 -12.39
N LEU A 114 12.97 -3.86 -12.54
CA LEU A 114 12.21 -5.11 -12.49
C LEU A 114 11.85 -5.55 -13.91
N ARG A 115 11.87 -6.86 -14.16
CA ARG A 115 11.34 -7.42 -15.41
C ARG A 115 9.82 -7.38 -15.37
N VAL A 116 9.15 -7.24 -16.51
CA VAL A 116 7.70 -7.46 -16.61
C VAL A 116 7.41 -8.92 -16.25
N ALA A 117 6.39 -9.16 -15.41
CA ALA A 117 5.99 -10.53 -15.09
C ALA A 117 5.17 -11.11 -16.26
N PRO A 118 5.25 -12.42 -16.54
CA PRO A 118 4.35 -13.04 -17.49
C PRO A 118 2.88 -12.76 -17.13
N PRO A 119 1.98 -12.59 -18.11
CA PRO A 119 0.55 -12.49 -17.87
C PRO A 119 0.07 -13.66 -17.01
N GLY A 120 -0.57 -13.38 -15.88
CA GLY A 120 -1.01 -14.39 -14.90
C GLY A 120 -0.05 -14.66 -13.73
N ILE A 121 1.20 -14.18 -13.80
CA ILE A 121 2.10 -14.02 -12.64
C ILE A 121 2.09 -12.58 -12.16
N GLU A 122 1.86 -11.63 -13.07
CA GLU A 122 1.44 -10.26 -12.78
C GLU A 122 -0.01 -10.21 -12.26
N ILE A 123 -0.33 -11.23 -11.46
CA ILE A 123 -1.41 -11.23 -10.52
C ILE A 123 -0.90 -10.37 -9.35
N ASP A 124 -0.83 -9.07 -9.64
CA ASP A 124 -0.78 -7.91 -8.75
C ASP A 124 -0.54 -8.29 -7.28
N HIS A 125 0.73 -8.34 -6.88
CA HIS A 125 1.19 -8.97 -5.63
C HIS A 125 0.80 -8.22 -4.33
N GLY A 126 -0.09 -7.23 -4.40
CA GLY A 126 -0.94 -6.74 -3.30
C GLY A 126 -2.40 -6.45 -3.72
N ASP A 127 -2.71 -6.67 -5.01
CA ASP A 127 -3.92 -6.22 -5.71
C ASP A 127 -4.75 -7.39 -6.26
N HIS A 128 -4.37 -8.66 -6.00
CA HIS A 128 -5.32 -9.76 -6.11
C HIS A 128 -6.28 -9.79 -4.95
N GLY A 129 -7.22 -8.87 -5.10
CA GLY A 129 -8.57 -9.30 -5.22
C GLY A 129 -9.29 -9.04 -6.53
N PHE A 130 -8.94 -9.74 -7.63
CA PHE A 130 -10.00 -10.07 -8.60
C PHE A 130 -11.07 -11.02 -7.97
N TYR A 131 -10.70 -11.67 -6.85
CA TYR A 131 -11.56 -12.42 -5.91
C TYR A 131 -11.18 -12.22 -4.43
N GLY A 132 -10.51 -11.11 -4.10
CA GLY A 132 -9.70 -11.01 -2.89
C GLY A 132 -10.52 -10.57 -1.72
N ASP A 133 -10.33 -11.30 -0.62
CA ASP A 133 -10.68 -10.91 0.74
C ASP A 133 -10.63 -9.40 0.99
N ASP A 134 -11.43 -9.00 1.97
CA ASP A 134 -11.64 -7.65 2.49
C ASP A 134 -10.36 -6.87 2.92
N ASN A 135 -9.15 -7.45 2.77
CA ASN A 135 -7.86 -6.90 3.24
C ASN A 135 -6.79 -6.80 2.12
N SER A 136 -7.14 -6.45 0.88
CA SER A 136 -6.15 -6.15 -0.19
C SER A 136 -5.91 -4.64 -0.32
N ASP A 137 -4.78 -4.23 -0.91
CA ASP A 137 -4.48 -2.81 -1.14
C ASP A 137 -5.53 -2.14 -2.01
N TYR A 138 -5.95 -2.82 -3.09
CA TYR A 138 -7.10 -2.44 -3.90
C TYR A 138 -8.37 -2.19 -3.04
N ALA A 139 -8.72 -3.14 -2.16
CA ALA A 139 -9.90 -3.04 -1.32
C ALA A 139 -9.79 -1.85 -0.35
N CYS A 140 -8.63 -1.69 0.30
CA CYS A 140 -8.35 -0.55 1.18
C CYS A 140 -8.45 0.78 0.43
N ALA A 141 -7.83 0.90 -0.75
CA ALA A 141 -7.89 2.11 -1.58
C ALA A 141 -9.33 2.45 -2.00
N CYS A 142 -10.14 1.44 -2.36
CA CYS A 142 -11.57 1.63 -2.66
C CYS A 142 -12.36 2.06 -1.41
N GLU A 143 -12.11 1.44 -0.26
CA GLU A 143 -12.77 1.78 1.02
C GLU A 143 -12.43 3.20 1.47
N HIS A 144 -11.16 3.60 1.39
CA HIS A 144 -10.72 4.97 1.71
C HIS A 144 -11.36 5.98 0.77
N SER A 145 -11.44 5.67 -0.53
CA SER A 145 -12.09 6.53 -1.51
C SER A 145 -13.60 6.68 -1.26
N ALA A 146 -14.28 5.59 -0.91
CA ALA A 146 -15.69 5.61 -0.54
C ALA A 146 -15.94 6.34 0.78
N SER A 147 -15.03 6.21 1.75
CA SER A 147 -15.09 6.91 3.04
C SER A 147 -14.88 8.42 2.87
N ALA A 148 -13.94 8.84 2.01
CA ALA A 148 -13.75 10.23 1.65
C ALA A 148 -15.01 10.82 1.00
N GLN A 149 -15.70 10.04 0.14
CA GLN A 149 -16.98 10.44 -0.44
C GLN A 149 -18.07 10.59 0.63
N ALA A 150 -18.20 9.61 1.53
CA ALA A 150 -19.19 9.65 2.61
C ALA A 150 -18.96 10.82 3.59
N ALA A 151 -17.70 11.21 3.79
CA ALA A 151 -17.30 12.36 4.61
C ALA A 151 -17.43 13.72 3.87
N GLY A 152 -17.81 13.72 2.59
CA GLY A 152 -18.01 14.95 1.81
C GLY A 152 -16.74 15.58 1.23
N PHE A 153 -15.61 14.86 1.20
CA PHE A 153 -14.34 15.36 0.66
C PHE A 153 -14.16 15.08 -0.83
N THR A 154 -14.98 14.21 -1.43
CA THR A 154 -15.09 14.01 -2.88
C THR A 154 -16.53 13.68 -3.27
N ASN A 155 -16.91 13.97 -4.51
CA ASN A 155 -18.21 13.58 -5.07
C ASN A 155 -18.12 12.30 -5.92
N ASP A 156 -16.91 11.90 -6.32
CA ASP A 156 -16.66 10.72 -7.15
C ASP A 156 -15.49 9.93 -6.58
N TRP A 157 -15.79 8.79 -5.95
CA TRP A 157 -14.78 7.93 -5.36
C TRP A 157 -13.86 7.30 -6.42
N LYS A 158 -14.31 7.11 -7.68
CA LYS A 158 -13.48 6.50 -8.73
C LYS A 158 -12.42 7.46 -9.24
N SER A 159 -12.79 8.73 -9.46
CA SER A 159 -11.82 9.78 -9.75
C SER A 159 -10.82 9.91 -8.60
N PHE A 160 -11.32 9.95 -7.36
CA PHE A 160 -10.46 10.06 -6.17
C PHE A 160 -9.50 8.88 -6.01
N TYR A 161 -9.95 7.67 -6.33
CA TYR A 161 -9.13 6.46 -6.36
C TYR A 161 -8.00 6.56 -7.40
N ALA A 162 -8.30 7.04 -8.60
CA ALA A 162 -7.30 7.26 -9.66
C ALA A 162 -6.32 8.40 -9.31
N GLU A 163 -6.80 9.46 -8.66
CA GLU A 163 -5.95 10.54 -8.14
C GLU A 163 -4.96 10.02 -7.09
N GLY A 164 -5.39 9.11 -6.23
CA GLY A 164 -4.49 8.46 -5.25
C GLY A 164 -3.38 7.65 -5.92
N HIS A 165 -3.67 6.95 -7.03
CA HIS A 165 -2.65 6.24 -7.81
C HIS A 165 -1.63 7.21 -8.41
N ALA A 166 -2.12 8.30 -9.02
CA ALA A 166 -1.27 9.33 -9.60
C ALA A 166 -0.36 9.98 -8.54
N ALA A 167 -0.91 10.31 -7.38
CA ALA A 167 -0.16 10.87 -6.25
C ALA A 167 0.90 9.88 -5.72
N ALA A 168 0.56 8.59 -5.60
CA ALA A 168 1.53 7.57 -5.23
C ALA A 168 2.67 7.49 -6.25
N ARG A 169 2.36 7.40 -7.54
CA ARG A 169 3.37 7.37 -8.62
C ARG A 169 4.27 8.61 -8.60
N GLU A 170 3.71 9.81 -8.43
CA GLU A 170 4.49 11.05 -8.34
C GLU A 170 5.54 10.98 -7.21
N VAL A 171 5.13 10.53 -6.03
CA VAL A 171 6.05 10.34 -4.88
C VAL A 171 7.15 9.35 -5.22
N ILE A 172 6.80 8.21 -5.82
CA ILE A 172 7.76 7.16 -6.18
C ILE A 172 8.75 7.68 -7.23
N GLU A 173 8.27 8.34 -8.27
CA GLU A 173 9.11 8.86 -9.36
C GLU A 173 10.07 9.95 -8.85
N ALA A 174 9.57 10.88 -8.04
CA ALA A 174 10.36 11.98 -7.48
C ALA A 174 11.44 11.49 -6.50
N ASN A 175 11.21 10.37 -5.81
CA ASN A 175 12.10 9.86 -4.77
C ASN A 175 12.77 8.52 -5.13
N PHE A 176 12.78 8.16 -6.41
CA PHE A 176 13.19 6.83 -6.89
C PHE A 176 14.54 6.35 -6.32
N MET A 177 15.57 7.19 -6.32
CA MET A 177 16.91 6.80 -5.83
C MET A 177 16.92 6.48 -4.33
N LYS A 178 16.13 7.19 -3.52
CA LYS A 178 16.02 6.90 -2.08
C LYS A 178 15.26 5.61 -1.85
N ILE A 179 14.22 5.35 -2.65
CA ILE A 179 13.45 4.11 -2.60
C ILE A 179 14.31 2.92 -3.03
N GLU A 180 15.10 3.06 -4.09
CA GLU A 180 16.06 2.03 -4.52
C GLU A 180 17.10 1.73 -3.42
N SER A 181 17.59 2.76 -2.72
CA SER A 181 18.44 2.56 -1.54
C SER A 181 17.69 1.79 -0.44
N LEU A 182 16.45 2.18 -0.13
CA LEU A 182 15.62 1.49 0.87
C LEU A 182 15.42 0.01 0.52
N VAL A 183 15.14 -0.28 -0.76
CA VAL A 183 15.03 -1.63 -1.33
C VAL A 183 16.31 -2.42 -1.11
N GLY A 184 17.47 -1.84 -1.42
CA GLY A 184 18.77 -2.49 -1.19
C GLY A 184 19.01 -2.85 0.28
N TYR A 185 18.61 -1.97 1.20
CA TYR A 185 18.70 -2.23 2.64
C TYR A 185 17.73 -3.34 3.07
N LEU A 186 16.46 -3.29 2.67
CA LEU A 186 15.47 -4.31 3.02
C LEU A 186 15.81 -5.68 2.43
N MET A 187 16.32 -5.73 1.19
CA MET A 187 16.79 -6.97 0.57
C MET A 187 17.88 -7.67 1.41
N LYS A 188 18.77 -6.88 2.02
CA LYS A 188 19.89 -7.39 2.83
C LYS A 188 19.48 -7.73 4.25
N LYS A 189 18.69 -6.89 4.91
CA LYS A 189 18.37 -7.03 6.34
C LYS A 189 17.07 -7.77 6.61
N GLN A 190 16.18 -7.86 5.62
CA GLN A 190 14.81 -8.39 5.73
C GLN A 190 13.90 -7.66 6.72
N VAL A 191 14.44 -6.82 7.60
CA VAL A 191 13.70 -5.96 8.52
C VAL A 191 14.31 -4.57 8.50
N LEU A 192 13.44 -3.56 8.40
CA LEU A 192 13.73 -2.16 8.59
C LEU A 192 12.98 -1.65 9.81
N THR A 193 13.68 -0.92 10.67
CA THR A 193 13.05 -0.18 11.78
C THR A 193 12.55 1.18 11.32
N GLU A 194 11.64 1.77 12.09
CA GLU A 194 11.15 3.14 11.84
C GLU A 194 12.30 4.16 11.71
N ALA A 195 13.30 4.07 12.58
CA ALA A 195 14.47 4.95 12.56
C ALA A 195 15.31 4.79 11.28
N GLU A 196 15.46 3.56 10.79
CA GLU A 196 16.21 3.29 9.56
C GLU A 196 15.46 3.81 8.33
N THR A 197 14.14 3.59 8.28
CA THR A 197 13.27 4.15 7.23
C THR A 197 13.41 5.68 7.19
N LEU A 198 13.33 6.35 8.34
CA LEU A 198 13.46 7.80 8.43
C LEU A 198 14.83 8.29 7.96
N VAL A 199 15.93 7.62 8.34
CA VAL A 199 17.27 8.02 7.92
C VAL A 199 17.43 7.96 6.40
N ILE A 200 16.85 6.94 5.75
CA ILE A 200 16.96 6.73 4.30
C ILE A 200 16.02 7.66 3.52
N LEU A 201 14.78 7.82 3.99
CA LEU A 201 13.75 8.59 3.29
C LEU A 201 13.72 10.07 3.68
N LYS A 202 14.57 10.53 4.62
CA LYS A 202 14.58 11.90 5.10
C LYS A 202 14.49 12.91 3.94
N PRO A 203 13.48 13.79 3.89
CA PRO A 203 13.42 14.87 2.91
C PRO A 203 14.68 15.74 2.97
N VAL A 204 15.21 16.14 1.81
CA VAL A 204 16.35 17.06 1.73
C VAL A 204 15.84 18.48 1.88
#